data_AF-A0A7S0ATU3-F1
#
_entry.id   AF-A0A7S0ATU3-F1
#
_cell.length_a   1.000
_cell.length_b   1.000
_cell.length_c   1.000
_cell.angle_alpha   90.00
_cell.angle_beta   90.00
_cell.angle_gamma   90.00
#
_symmetry.space_group_name_H-M   'P 1'
#
loop_
_entity.id
_entity.type
_entity.pdbx_description
1 polymer ?
#
loop_
_entity_poly.entity_id
_entity_poly.type
_entity_poly.pdbx_seq_one_letter_code
_entity_poly.pdbx_strand_id
1 'polypeptide(L)'
;AVTNAISGMTAVGGMVLLAQGTQAEGLIPNSPSHWMGAVATMLSFINISGGFLVSGKMLDLFKRPDDPDDYFQLYAIPAGLLLAGLAGSAYAGLGDLGTVSGSVGIASAICCIAGIAGLANQETARTGNVLGMAGGGFGLAPT
;
A
#
# COMPACT_ATOMS: atom_id res chain seq x y z
N ALA A 1 15.18 -3.56 -0.43
CA ALA A 1 14.39 -2.59 0.35
C ALA A 1 12.88 -2.77 0.13
N VAL A 2 12.39 -2.94 -1.10
CA VAL A 2 10.95 -3.09 -1.39
C VAL A 2 10.29 -4.27 -0.67
N THR A 3 10.93 -5.42 -0.54
CA THR A 3 10.39 -6.55 0.24
C THR A 3 10.18 -6.22 1.72
N ASN A 4 11.00 -5.33 2.30
CA ASN A 4 10.80 -4.81 3.65
C ASN A 4 9.59 -3.85 3.71
N ALA A 5 9.38 -3.04 2.67
CA ALA A 5 8.19 -2.21 2.57
C ALA A 5 6.91 -3.07 2.47
N ILE A 6 6.94 -4.13 1.66
CA ILE A 6 5.82 -5.06 1.46
C ILE A 6 5.54 -5.88 2.72
N SER A 7 6.56 -6.24 3.52
CA SER A 7 6.32 -6.95 4.79
C SER A 7 5.54 -6.09 5.80
N GLY A 8 5.52 -4.77 5.63
CA GLY A 8 4.64 -3.85 6.36
C GLY A 8 3.14 -4.05 6.10
N MET A 9 2.74 -4.93 5.17
CA MET A 9 1.34 -5.33 4.98
C MET A 9 0.70 -6.01 6.21
N THR A 10 1.48 -6.30 7.25
CA THR A 10 0.98 -6.62 8.60
C THR A 10 0.02 -5.56 9.16
N ALA A 11 0.03 -4.33 8.62
CA ALA A 11 -0.96 -3.28 8.91
C ALA A 11 -2.41 -3.77 8.72
N VAL A 12 -2.67 -4.62 7.72
CA VAL A 12 -4.00 -5.19 7.47
C VAL A 12 -4.52 -5.95 8.69
N GLY A 13 -3.66 -6.76 9.32
CA GLY A 13 -4.04 -7.49 10.54
C GLY A 13 -4.36 -6.55 11.71
N GLY A 14 -3.59 -5.47 11.88
CA GLY A 14 -3.85 -4.46 12.91
C GLY A 14 -5.15 -3.69 12.67
N MET A 15 -5.44 -3.32 11.42
CA MET A 15 -6.68 -2.63 11.03
C MET A 15 -7.91 -3.53 11.21
N VAL A 16 -7.82 -4.82 10.85
CA VAL A 16 -8.92 -5.78 11.11
C VAL A 16 -9.18 -5.94 12.61
N LEU A 17 -8.13 -5.99 13.44
CA LEU A 17 -8.30 -6.03 14.90
C LEU A 17 -8.95 -4.76 15.46
N LEU A 18 -8.69 -3.60 14.86
CA LEU A 18 -9.33 -2.33 15.21
C LEU A 18 -10.79 -2.26 14.75
N ALA A 19 -11.10 -2.82 13.58
CA ALA A 19 -12.46 -2.92 13.06
C ALA A 19 -13.33 -3.91 13.84
N GLN A 20 -12.72 -4.90 14.50
CA GLN A 20 -13.44 -5.88 15.32
C GLN A 20 -13.82 -5.30 16.70
N GLY A 21 -15.11 -5.14 16.95
CA GLY A 21 -15.64 -4.88 18.29
C GLY A 21 -16.80 -3.87 18.31
N THR A 22 -17.86 -4.17 19.04
CA THR A 22 -19.07 -3.35 19.24
C THR A 22 -18.85 -2.11 20.14
N GLN A 23 -17.60 -1.67 20.32
CA GLN A 23 -17.19 -0.60 21.24
C GLN A 23 -16.30 0.46 20.57
N ALA A 24 -16.23 0.48 19.24
CA ALA A 24 -15.46 1.44 18.45
C ALA A 24 -16.16 2.82 18.32
N GLU A 25 -16.75 3.32 19.41
CA GLU A 25 -17.46 4.61 19.41
C GLU A 25 -16.54 5.80 19.74
N GLY A 26 -15.22 5.59 19.89
CA GLY A 26 -14.27 6.63 20.26
C GLY A 26 -12.96 6.59 19.49
N LEU A 27 -12.34 7.76 19.29
CA LEU A 27 -10.99 7.94 18.73
C LEU A 27 -9.89 7.23 19.53
N ILE A 28 -10.16 6.84 20.77
CA ILE A 28 -9.19 6.26 21.70
C ILE A 28 -9.55 4.79 21.95
N PRO A 29 -8.62 3.84 21.74
CA PRO A 29 -8.81 2.42 22.03
C PRO A 29 -9.14 2.18 23.52
N ASN A 30 -10.24 1.46 23.78
CA ASN A 30 -10.69 1.15 25.15
C ASN A 30 -10.33 -0.26 25.63
N SER A 31 -9.86 -1.14 24.73
CA SER A 31 -9.45 -2.51 25.03
C SER A 31 -7.94 -2.71 24.82
N PRO A 32 -7.27 -3.56 25.62
CA PRO A 32 -5.88 -3.96 25.37
C PRO A 32 -5.65 -4.52 23.96
N SER A 33 -6.62 -5.26 23.41
CA SER A 33 -6.54 -5.80 22.05
C SER A 33 -6.50 -4.71 20.98
N HIS A 34 -7.28 -3.64 21.15
CA HIS A 34 -7.30 -2.50 20.23
C HIS A 34 -6.03 -1.66 20.33
N TRP A 35 -5.46 -1.51 21.53
CA TRP A 35 -4.14 -0.87 21.68
C TRP A 35 -3.04 -1.63 20.93
N MET A 36 -3.03 -2.95 21.02
CA MET A 36 -2.10 -3.78 20.27
C MET A 36 -2.32 -3.66 18.76
N GLY A 37 -3.58 -3.61 18.31
CA GLY A 37 -3.93 -3.36 16.90
C GLY A 37 -3.43 -2.00 16.41
N ALA A 38 -3.67 -0.92 17.17
CA ALA A 38 -3.21 0.44 16.85
C ALA A 38 -1.69 0.53 16.73
N VAL A 39 -0.95 -0.03 17.70
CA VAL A 39 0.51 -0.06 17.69
C VAL A 39 1.03 -0.89 16.51
N ALA A 40 0.43 -2.06 16.25
CA ALA A 40 0.82 -2.90 15.11
C ALA A 40 0.63 -2.17 13.78
N THR A 41 -0.51 -1.50 13.60
CA THR A 41 -0.79 -0.68 12.40
C THR A 41 0.22 0.46 12.27
N MET A 42 0.49 1.20 13.35
CA MET A 42 1.46 2.30 13.35
C MET A 42 2.87 1.84 12.93
N LEU A 43 3.40 0.79 13.57
CA LEU A 43 4.72 0.26 13.25
C LEU A 43 4.79 -0.27 11.82
N SER A 44 3.70 -0.88 11.35
CA SER A 44 3.58 -1.35 9.97
C SER A 44 3.63 -0.19 8.96
N PHE A 45 2.94 0.92 9.23
CA PHE A 45 3.01 2.13 8.40
C PHE A 45 4.42 2.72 8.32
N ILE A 46 5.17 2.73 9.43
CA ILE A 46 6.58 3.16 9.42
C ILE A 46 7.40 2.30 8.45
N ASN A 47 7.17 0.98 8.45
CA ASN A 47 7.87 0.07 7.55
C ASN A 47 7.48 0.29 6.07
N ILE A 48 6.19 0.50 5.79
CA ILE A 48 5.69 0.79 4.43
C ILE A 48 6.30 2.10 3.92
N SER A 49 6.09 3.21 4.63
CA SER A 49 6.53 4.54 4.21
C SER A 49 8.06 4.62 4.12
N GLY A 50 8.77 4.15 5.15
CA GLY A 50 10.22 4.14 5.16
C GLY A 50 10.80 3.24 4.07
N GLY A 51 10.25 2.04 3.91
CA GLY A 51 10.70 1.06 2.92
C GLY A 51 10.57 1.57 1.48
N PHE A 52 9.43 2.17 1.10
CA PHE A 52 9.24 2.71 -0.25
C PHE A 52 10.03 4.01 -0.50
N LEU A 53 10.15 4.90 0.49
CA LEU A 53 10.98 6.10 0.38
C LEU A 53 12.46 5.77 0.18
N VAL A 54 12.99 4.84 0.98
CA VAL A 54 14.39 4.41 0.86
C VAL A 54 14.61 3.66 -0.44
N SER A 55 13.66 2.81 -0.87
CA SER A 55 13.72 2.15 -2.18
C SER A 55 13.83 3.16 -3.31
N GLY A 56 13.01 4.22 -3.30
CA GLY A 56 13.08 5.30 -4.28
C GLY A 56 14.46 5.97 -4.31
N LYS A 57 14.95 6.41 -3.15
CA LYS A 57 16.27 7.04 -3.03
C LYS A 57 17.42 6.13 -3.47
N MET A 58 17.31 4.84 -3.20
CA MET A 58 18.30 3.84 -3.63
C MET A 58 18.30 3.67 -5.15
N LEU A 59 17.13 3.72 -5.78
CA LEU A 59 17.00 3.64 -7.23
C LEU A 59 17.51 4.90 -7.92
N ASP A 60 17.40 6.07 -7.29
CA ASP A 60 17.95 7.32 -7.82
C ASP A 60 19.48 7.34 -7.87
N LEU A 61 20.17 6.51 -7.07
CA LEU A 61 21.63 6.35 -7.14
C LEU A 61 22.12 5.71 -8.45
N PHE A 62 21.22 5.03 -9.18
CA PHE A 62 21.55 4.42 -10.48
C PHE A 62 21.30 5.36 -11.67
N LYS A 63 20.63 6.51 -11.46
CA LYS A 63 20.40 7.50 -12.52
C LYS A 63 21.71 8.25 -12.81
N ARG A 64 22.10 8.30 -14.08
CA ARG A 64 23.27 9.06 -14.53
C ARG A 64 22.88 10.51 -14.84
N PRO A 65 23.83 11.46 -14.77
CA PRO A 65 23.56 12.86 -15.11
C PRO A 65 23.05 13.09 -16.54
N ASP A 66 23.45 12.23 -17.48
CA ASP A 66 23.09 12.32 -18.90
C ASP A 66 21.85 11.49 -19.28
N ASP A 67 21.22 10.79 -18.32
CA ASP A 67 20.03 10.00 -18.59
C ASP A 67 18.82 10.93 -18.87
N PRO A 68 17.94 10.56 -19.82
CA PRO A 68 16.74 11.34 -20.11
C PRO A 68 15.84 11.46 -18.88
N ASP A 69 15.00 12.50 -18.87
CA ASP A 69 14.04 12.71 -17.78
C ASP A 69 12.93 11.65 -17.83
N ASP A 70 12.96 10.74 -16.86
CA ASP A 70 11.94 9.72 -16.65
C ASP A 70 10.72 10.27 -15.89
N TYR A 71 9.56 10.22 -16.52
CA TYR A 71 8.27 10.59 -15.91
C TYR A 71 7.58 9.42 -15.21
N PHE A 72 8.33 8.64 -14.43
CA PHE A 72 7.81 7.45 -13.74
C PHE A 72 6.64 7.75 -12.79
N GLN A 73 6.54 8.99 -12.29
CA GLN A 73 5.43 9.46 -11.46
C GLN A 73 4.08 9.35 -12.17
N LEU A 74 4.05 9.39 -13.52
CA LEU A 74 2.84 9.19 -14.29
C LEU A 74 2.26 7.78 -14.11
N TYR A 75 3.08 6.77 -13.77
CA TYR A 75 2.58 5.44 -13.43
C TYR A 75 1.81 5.38 -12.11
N ALA A 76 1.95 6.40 -11.24
CA ALA A 76 1.12 6.51 -10.05
C ALA A 76 -0.32 6.97 -10.37
N ILE A 77 -0.56 7.59 -11.53
CA ILE A 77 -1.88 8.07 -11.96
C ILE A 77 -2.92 6.94 -12.03
N PRO A 78 -2.69 5.82 -12.76
CA PRO A 78 -3.69 4.76 -12.83
C PRO A 78 -3.97 4.12 -11.46
N ALA A 79 -2.95 3.95 -10.62
CA ALA A 79 -3.13 3.43 -9.27
C ALA A 79 -3.95 4.38 -8.40
N GLY A 80 -3.62 5.68 -8.44
CA GLY A 80 -4.35 6.73 -7.72
C GLY A 80 -5.79 6.86 -8.19
N LEU A 81 -6.06 6.76 -9.49
CA LEU A 81 -7.40 6.83 -10.06
C LEU A 81 -8.27 5.66 -9.61
N LEU A 82 -7.71 4.44 -9.56
CA LEU A 82 -8.42 3.27 -9.05
C LEU A 82 -8.71 3.37 -7.55
N LEU A 83 -7.74 3.83 -6.75
CA LEU A 83 -7.94 4.07 -5.32
C LEU A 83 -8.97 5.16 -5.05
N ALA A 84 -8.93 6.26 -5.80
CA ALA A 84 -9.90 7.35 -5.70
C ALA A 84 -11.30 6.88 -6.13
N GLY A 85 -11.40 6.05 -7.16
CA GLY A 85 -12.65 5.43 -7.58
C GLY A 85 -13.24 4.51 -6.50
N LEU A 86 -12.40 3.68 -5.87
CA LEU A 86 -12.81 2.83 -4.76
C LEU A 86 -13.29 3.67 -3.55
N ALA A 87 -12.53 4.67 -3.15
CA ALA A 87 -12.91 5.59 -2.08
C ALA A 87 -14.23 6.32 -2.43
N GLY A 88 -14.36 6.85 -3.64
CA GLY A 88 -15.58 7.51 -4.11
C GLY A 88 -16.79 6.58 -4.10
N SER A 89 -16.62 5.31 -4.48
CA SER A 89 -17.66 4.29 -4.42
C SER A 89 -18.11 3.99 -2.97
N ALA A 90 -17.15 3.96 -2.03
CA ALA A 90 -17.42 3.82 -0.61
C ALA A 90 -18.20 5.01 -0.04
N TYR A 91 -17.77 6.25 -0.35
CA TYR A 91 -18.44 7.48 0.11
C TYR A 91 -19.85 7.64 -0.47
N ALA A 92 -20.06 7.23 -1.73
CA ALA A 92 -21.37 7.30 -2.38
C ALA A 92 -22.31 6.14 -2.00
N GLY A 93 -21.83 5.14 -1.25
CA GLY A 93 -22.59 3.92 -0.94
C GLY A 93 -22.92 3.08 -2.19
N LEU A 94 -22.16 3.27 -3.26
CA LEU A 94 -22.36 2.59 -4.55
C LEU A 94 -21.47 1.35 -4.60
N GLY A 95 -22.03 0.20 -4.27
CA GLY A 95 -21.34 -1.09 -4.32
C GLY A 95 -21.05 -1.66 -2.93
N ASP A 96 -21.06 -2.98 -2.84
CA ASP A 96 -20.75 -3.69 -1.60
C ASP A 96 -19.22 -3.85 -1.46
N LEU A 97 -18.63 -3.09 -0.54
CA LEU A 97 -17.21 -3.18 -0.18
C LEU A 97 -16.82 -4.59 0.27
N GLY A 98 -17.75 -5.36 0.85
CA GLY A 98 -17.50 -6.76 1.22
C GLY A 98 -17.20 -7.64 0.01
N THR A 99 -17.93 -7.44 -1.10
CA THR A 99 -17.73 -8.16 -2.36
C THR A 99 -16.50 -7.66 -3.12
N VAL A 100 -16.20 -6.35 -3.06
CA VAL A 100 -15.07 -5.73 -3.77
C VAL A 100 -13.74 -5.93 -3.05
N SER A 101 -13.72 -6.08 -1.72
CA SER A 101 -12.50 -6.27 -0.92
C SER A 101 -11.69 -7.50 -1.38
N GLY A 102 -12.37 -8.61 -1.71
CA GLY A 102 -11.70 -9.82 -2.20
C GLY A 102 -10.99 -9.64 -3.54
N SER A 103 -11.62 -8.96 -4.50
CA SER A 103 -11.01 -8.73 -5.82
C SER A 103 -9.89 -7.68 -5.76
N VAL A 104 -10.04 -6.66 -4.92
CA VAL A 104 -9.00 -5.65 -4.66
C VAL A 104 -7.79 -6.28 -3.94
N GLY A 105 -8.02 -7.24 -3.03
CA GLY A 105 -6.94 -8.01 -2.40
C GLY A 105 -6.13 -8.85 -3.40
N ILE A 106 -6.78 -9.46 -4.39
CA ILE A 106 -6.10 -10.18 -5.48
C ILE A 106 -5.31 -9.19 -6.35
N ALA A 107 -5.89 -8.04 -6.70
CA ALA A 107 -5.19 -7.01 -7.45
C ALA A 107 -3.95 -6.49 -6.70
N SER A 108 -4.06 -6.28 -5.38
CA SER A 108 -2.95 -5.94 -4.50
C SER A 108 -1.84 -6.98 -4.57
N ALA A 109 -2.16 -8.27 -4.44
CA ALA A 109 -1.19 -9.35 -4.51
C ALA A 109 -0.47 -9.40 -5.86
N ILE A 110 -1.21 -9.27 -6.98
CA ILE A 110 -0.63 -9.21 -8.32
C ILE A 110 0.31 -8.00 -8.46
N CYS A 111 -0.08 -6.82 -8.00
CA CYS A 111 0.76 -5.62 -8.02
C CYS A 111 2.03 -5.78 -7.18
N CYS A 112 1.95 -6.40 -5.99
CA CYS A 112 3.12 -6.69 -5.17
C CYS A 112 4.08 -7.67 -5.84
N ILE A 113 3.57 -8.74 -6.45
CA ILE A 113 4.37 -9.71 -7.21
C ILE A 113 5.02 -9.05 -8.43
N ALA A 114 4.24 -8.28 -9.20
CA ALA A 114 4.74 -7.52 -10.35
C ALA A 114 5.77 -6.47 -9.93
N GLY A 115 5.62 -5.86 -8.74
CA GLY A 115 6.60 -4.94 -8.17
C GLY A 115 7.94 -5.61 -7.89
N ILE A 116 7.92 -6.80 -7.26
CA ILE A 116 9.13 -7.60 -7.03
C ILE A 116 9.75 -8.06 -8.35
N ALA A 117 8.93 -8.51 -9.31
CA ALA A 117 9.40 -8.92 -10.63
C ALA A 117 10.03 -7.76 -11.40
N GLY A 118 9.44 -6.56 -11.34
CA GLY A 118 9.97 -5.36 -11.99
C GLY A 118 11.32 -4.91 -11.44
N LEU A 119 11.65 -5.25 -10.19
CA LEU A 119 12.96 -4.96 -9.59
C LEU A 119 14.07 -5.90 -10.08
N ALA A 120 13.74 -6.99 -10.77
CA ALA A 120 14.74 -7.94 -11.27
C ALA A 120 15.60 -7.38 -12.41
N ASN A 121 15.13 -6.33 -13.10
CA ASN A 121 15.90 -5.64 -14.14
C ASN A 121 16.02 -4.14 -13.81
N GLN A 122 17.22 -3.57 -14.02
CA GLN A 122 17.50 -2.17 -13.65
C GLN A 122 16.60 -1.18 -14.40
N GLU A 123 16.33 -1.44 -15.69
CA GLU A 123 15.46 -0.61 -16.53
C GLU A 123 14.01 -0.55 -15.99
N THR A 124 13.52 -1.64 -15.39
CA THR A 124 12.14 -1.74 -14.88
C THR A 124 12.04 -1.50 -13.38
N ALA A 125 13.16 -1.34 -12.68
CA ALA A 125 13.19 -1.29 -11.21
C ALA A 125 12.39 -0.13 -10.63
N ARG A 126 12.41 1.02 -11.32
CA ARG A 126 11.64 2.21 -10.93
C ARG A 126 10.14 1.97 -11.04
N THR A 127 9.68 1.36 -12.13
CA THR A 127 8.29 0.94 -12.32
C THR A 127 7.88 -0.14 -11.32
N GLY A 128 8.79 -1.07 -11.01
CA GLY A 128 8.59 -2.09 -9.97
C GLY A 128 8.33 -1.49 -8.59
N ASN A 129 9.06 -0.43 -8.22
CA ASN A 129 8.81 0.30 -6.97
C ASN A 129 7.41 0.96 -6.94
N VAL A 130 6.97 1.54 -8.06
CA VAL A 130 5.62 2.14 -8.17
C VAL A 130 4.51 1.08 -8.09
N LEU A 131 4.69 -0.06 -8.76
CA LEU A 131 3.79 -1.22 -8.66
C LEU A 131 3.70 -1.75 -7.22
N GLY A 132 4.82 -1.81 -6.50
CA GLY A 132 4.83 -2.17 -5.09
C GLY A 132 4.04 -1.20 -4.21
N MET A 133 4.18 0.11 -4.44
CA MET A 133 3.39 1.14 -3.74
C MET A 133 1.89 1.01 -4.05
N ALA A 134 1.53 0.77 -5.32
CA ALA A 134 0.15 0.54 -5.73
C ALA A 134 -0.43 -0.72 -5.06
N GLY A 135 0.34 -1.81 -5.01
CA GLY A 135 -0.05 -3.05 -4.33
C GLY A 135 -0.33 -2.82 -2.84
N GLY A 136 0.54 -2.09 -2.14
CA GLY A 136 0.30 -1.68 -0.75
C GLY A 136 -0.97 -0.83 -0.61
N GLY A 137 -1.16 0.16 -1.47
CA GLY A 137 -2.36 1.00 -1.47
C GLY A 137 -3.65 0.20 -1.66
N PHE A 138 -3.70 -0.69 -2.65
CA PHE A 138 -4.85 -1.55 -2.88
C PHE A 138 -5.12 -2.51 -1.72
N GLY A 139 -4.09 -3.01 -1.04
CA GLY A 139 -4.28 -3.94 0.07
C GLY A 139 -4.78 -3.29 1.35
N LEU A 140 -4.54 -1.99 1.53
CA LEU A 140 -4.98 -1.23 2.71
C LEU A 140 -6.30 -0.48 2.52
N ALA A 141 -6.66 -0.12 1.28
CA ALA A 141 -7.86 0.67 1.02
C ALA A 141 -9.20 -0.02 1.36
N PRO A 142 -9.38 -1.34 1.20
CA PRO A 142 -10.65 -2.00 1.48
C PRO A 142 -10.75 -2.59 2.90
N THR A 143 -9.78 -2.33 3.78
CA THR A 143 -9.66 -2.87 5.15
C THR A 143 -9.99 -1.82 6.19
#